data_AF-M2Z3C8-F1
#
_entry.id   AF-M2Z3C8-F1
#
_cell.length_a   1.000
_cell.length_b   1.000
_cell.length_c   1.000
_cell.angle_alpha   90.00
_cell.angle_beta   90.00
_cell.angle_gamma   90.00
#
_symmetry.space_group_name_H-M   'P 1'
#
loop_
_entity.id
_entity.type
_entity.pdbx_description
1 polymer ?
#
loop_
_entity_poly.entity_id
_entity_poly.type
_entity_poly.pdbx_seq_one_letter_code
_entity_poly.pdbx_strand_id
1 'polypeptide(L)' 'MLALLGATAMMGTIATPASASTQETREFAGHGSSDFGLALFYARQDARAQANRAGFTDCEEYFKLVISPYDATVFWRCIR' A
#
# COMPACT_ATOMS: atom_id res chain seq x y z
N MET A 1 29.00 -16.07 60.04
CA MET A 1 28.66 -16.18 58.60
C MET A 1 27.66 -15.10 58.27
N LEU A 2 28.09 -14.09 57.48
CA LEU A 2 27.23 -13.05 56.93
C LEU A 2 26.45 -13.63 55.74
N ALA A 3 25.16 -13.35 55.65
CA ALA A 3 24.41 -13.49 54.40
C ALA A 3 23.59 -12.22 54.18
N LEU A 4 24.13 -11.29 53.39
CA LEU A 4 23.35 -10.20 52.81
C LEU A 4 22.57 -10.77 51.62
N LEU A 5 21.24 -10.77 51.71
CA LEU A 5 20.36 -11.01 50.56
C LEU A 5 20.13 -9.67 49.85
N GLY A 6 20.78 -9.50 48.70
CA GLY A 6 20.55 -8.35 47.81
C GLY A 6 19.25 -8.54 47.02
N ALA A 7 18.34 -7.57 47.14
CA ALA A 7 17.14 -7.49 46.31
C ALA A 7 17.46 -6.77 45.00
N THR A 8 17.49 -7.50 43.88
CA THR A 8 17.60 -6.95 42.53
C THR A 8 16.23 -6.43 42.08
N ALA A 9 16.03 -5.11 42.15
CA ALA A 9 14.89 -4.45 41.53
C ALA A 9 15.09 -4.38 40.00
N MET A 10 14.42 -5.28 39.27
CA MET A 10 14.38 -5.24 37.80
C MET A 10 13.41 -4.13 37.38
N MET A 11 13.93 -2.93 37.13
CA MET A 11 13.15 -1.86 36.47
C MET A 11 13.03 -2.21 34.98
N GLY A 12 11.98 -2.96 34.63
CA GLY A 12 11.63 -3.21 33.23
C GLY A 12 11.08 -1.93 32.61
N THR A 13 11.91 -1.22 31.84
CA THR A 13 11.44 -0.15 30.96
C THR A 13 10.68 -0.79 29.81
N ILE A 14 9.35 -0.67 29.82
CA ILE A 14 8.51 -1.05 28.70
C ILE A 14 8.74 0.01 27.61
N ALA A 15 9.79 -0.16 26.82
CA ALA A 15 10.01 0.65 25.64
C ALA A 15 8.96 0.26 24.60
N THR A 16 7.87 1.02 24.51
CA THR A 16 6.94 0.92 23.38
C THR A 16 7.73 1.21 22.10
N PRO A 17 7.76 0.29 21.12
CA PRO A 17 8.40 0.58 19.85
C PRO A 17 7.67 1.75 19.19
N ALA A 18 8.38 2.84 18.94
CA ALA A 18 7.89 3.91 18.09
C ALA A 18 7.85 3.35 16.66
N SER A 19 6.66 3.00 16.18
CA SER A 19 6.45 2.66 14.77
C SER A 19 6.58 3.94 13.95
N ALA A 20 7.79 4.20 13.44
CA ALA A 20 7.96 5.16 12.36
C ALA A 20 7.28 4.55 11.12
N SER A 21 6.18 5.16 10.64
CA SER A 21 5.59 4.75 9.36
C SER A 21 6.59 5.11 8.25
N THR A 22 7.35 4.13 7.78
CA THR A 22 8.13 4.29 6.56
C THR A 22 7.16 4.46 5.41
N GLN A 23 7.24 5.59 4.71
CA GLN A 23 6.45 5.83 3.51
C GLN A 23 6.73 4.71 2.50
N GLU A 24 5.74 3.86 2.26
CA GLU A 24 5.84 2.77 1.29
C GLU A 24 5.31 3.27 -0.05
N THR A 25 6.08 3.11 -1.13
CA THR A 25 5.61 3.38 -2.50
C THR A 25 5.42 2.08 -3.25
N ARG A 26 4.29 1.92 -3.94
CA ARG A 26 4.00 0.74 -4.77
C ARG A 26 3.28 1.13 -6.05
N GLU A 27 3.56 0.39 -7.12
CA GLU A 27 2.91 0.58 -8.42
C GLU A 27 1.86 -0.50 -8.67
N PHE A 28 0.75 -0.12 -9.30
CA PHE A 28 -0.36 -0.99 -9.64
C PHE A 28 -0.74 -0.80 -11.11
N ALA A 29 -0.85 -1.90 -11.86
CA ALA A 29 -1.28 -1.90 -13.24
C ALA A 29 -2.73 -2.39 -13.33
N GLY A 30 -3.60 -1.54 -13.87
CA GLY A 30 -5.00 -1.85 -14.08
C GLY A 30 -5.30 -2.11 -15.54
N HIS A 31 -6.08 -3.14 -15.83
CA HIS A 31 -6.39 -3.56 -17.20
C HIS A 31 -7.90 -3.48 -17.43
N GLY A 32 -8.29 -3.02 -18.62
CA GLY A 32 -9.68 -2.87 -18.97
C GLY A 32 -9.93 -3.21 -20.42
N SER A 33 -10.99 -3.98 -20.64
CA SER A 33 -11.55 -4.26 -21.95
C SER A 33 -13.06 -4.08 -21.91
N SER A 34 -13.66 -3.61 -23.00
CA SER A 34 -15.10 -3.40 -23.10
C SER A 34 -15.50 -3.26 -24.56
N ASP A 35 -16.59 -3.90 -24.98
CA ASP A 35 -17.15 -3.69 -26.33
C ASP A 35 -17.94 -2.37 -26.47
N PHE A 36 -18.15 -1.64 -25.37
CA PHE A 36 -18.95 -0.41 -25.32
C PHE A 36 -18.11 0.86 -25.16
N GLY A 37 -16.79 0.77 -25.32
CA GLY A 37 -15.89 1.92 -25.21
C GLY A 37 -15.53 2.33 -23.77
N LEU A 38 -15.76 1.45 -22.79
CA LEU A 38 -15.52 1.72 -21.36
C LEU A 38 -14.20 1.12 -20.84
N ALA A 39 -13.29 0.71 -21.73
CA ALA A 39 -12.06 0.02 -21.35
C ALA A 39 -11.21 0.83 -20.36
N LEU A 40 -11.02 2.14 -20.60
CA LEU A 40 -10.27 2.99 -19.69
C LEU A 40 -10.91 3.11 -18.30
N PHE A 41 -12.25 3.13 -18.23
CA PHE A 41 -12.95 3.15 -16.95
C PHE A 41 -12.69 1.86 -16.16
N TYR A 42 -12.80 0.70 -16.82
CA TYR A 42 -12.54 -0.58 -16.16
C TYR A 42 -11.07 -0.76 -15.76
N ALA A 43 -10.13 -0.30 -16.58
CA ALA A 43 -8.71 -0.30 -16.23
C ALA A 43 -8.44 0.46 -14.92
N ARG A 44 -9.06 1.64 -14.75
CA ARG A 44 -8.96 2.43 -13.52
C ARG A 44 -9.61 1.76 -12.32
N GLN A 45 -10.77 1.13 -12.50
CA GLN A 45 -11.43 0.38 -11.42
C GLN A 45 -10.58 -0.82 -10.97
N ASP A 46 -9.96 -1.52 -11.92
CA ASP A 46 -9.06 -2.64 -11.61
C ASP A 46 -7.83 -2.18 -10.82
N ALA A 47 -7.10 -1.15 -11.30
CA ALA A 47 -5.96 -0.57 -10.56
C ALA A 47 -6.36 -0.14 -9.14
N ARG A 48 -7.50 0.56 -9.01
CA ARG A 48 -8.03 1.00 -7.72
C ARG A 48 -8.35 -0.17 -6.80
N ALA A 49 -9.00 -1.21 -7.32
CA ALA A 49 -9.36 -2.39 -6.54
C ALA A 49 -8.11 -3.14 -6.06
N GLN A 50 -7.05 -3.20 -6.87
CA GLN A 50 -5.76 -3.76 -6.47
C GLN A 50 -5.08 -2.93 -5.37
N ALA A 51 -5.01 -1.60 -5.54
CA ALA A 51 -4.44 -0.69 -4.55
C ALA A 51 -5.17 -0.76 -3.20
N ASN A 52 -6.51 -0.70 -3.23
CA ASN A 52 -7.35 -0.80 -2.03
C ASN A 52 -7.16 -2.13 -1.30
N ARG A 53 -7.07 -3.26 -2.04
CA ARG A 53 -6.80 -4.58 -1.44
C ARG A 53 -5.43 -4.65 -0.76
N ALA A 54 -4.46 -3.88 -1.25
CA ALA A 54 -3.13 -3.75 -0.66
C ALA A 54 -3.06 -2.68 0.46
N GLY A 55 -4.15 -1.99 0.76
CA GLY A 55 -4.20 -0.95 1.80
C GLY A 55 -3.53 0.36 1.38
N PHE A 56 -3.49 0.67 0.08
CA PHE A 56 -3.05 1.95 -0.44
C PHE A 56 -4.28 2.78 -0.83
N THR A 57 -4.33 4.03 -0.37
CA THR A 57 -5.44 4.95 -0.67
C THR A 57 -5.00 6.23 -1.35
N ASP A 58 -3.74 6.64 -1.19
CA ASP A 58 -3.15 7.78 -1.87
C ASP A 58 -2.44 7.29 -3.14
N CYS A 59 -3.05 7.55 -4.29
CA CYS A 59 -2.65 6.99 -5.58
C CYS A 59 -2.75 8.03 -6.69
N GLU A 60 -1.76 8.06 -7.56
CA GLU A 60 -1.71 8.89 -8.76
C GLU A 60 -1.63 8.02 -10.02
N GLU A 61 -2.50 8.27 -10.99
CA GLU A 61 -2.35 7.74 -12.35
C GLU A 61 -1.25 8.51 -13.07
N TYR A 62 -0.06 7.91 -13.19
CA TYR A 62 1.08 8.58 -13.83
C TYR A 62 1.21 8.24 -15.32
N PHE A 63 0.63 7.10 -15.76
CA PHE A 63 0.67 6.70 -17.16
C PHE A 63 -0.58 5.90 -17.56
N LYS A 64 -0.92 5.97 -18.84
CA LYS A 64 -1.94 5.13 -19.46
C LYS A 64 -1.57 4.78 -20.90
N LEU A 65 -1.92 3.57 -21.29
CA LEU A 65 -1.87 3.09 -22.66
C LEU A 65 -3.32 2.84 -23.11
N VAL A 66 -3.78 3.62 -24.08
CA VAL A 66 -5.11 3.44 -24.68
C VAL A 66 -4.88 3.00 -26.13
N ILE A 67 -4.98 1.69 -26.38
CA ILE A 67 -4.80 1.12 -27.72
C ILE A 67 -6.05 1.40 -28.56
N SER A 68 -7.22 1.30 -27.94
CA SER A 68 -8.52 1.57 -28.56
C SER A 68 -9.53 1.98 -27.47
N PRO A 69 -10.73 2.46 -27.80
CA PRO A 69 -11.77 2.64 -26.78
C PRO A 69 -12.17 1.30 -26.10
N TYR A 70 -11.81 0.17 -26.69
CA TYR A 70 -12.18 -1.18 -26.25
C TYR A 70 -11.07 -1.92 -25.49
N ASP A 71 -9.86 -1.35 -25.42
CA ASP A 71 -8.72 -1.92 -24.70
C ASP A 71 -7.82 -0.80 -24.14
N ALA A 72 -7.60 -0.83 -22.82
CA ALA A 72 -6.76 0.12 -22.14
C ALA A 72 -6.06 -0.48 -20.91
N THR A 73 -4.87 0.04 -20.64
CA THR A 73 -4.09 -0.24 -19.43
C THR A 73 -3.72 1.07 -18.74
N VAL A 74 -3.80 1.13 -17.42
CA VAL A 74 -3.37 2.28 -16.61
C VAL A 74 -2.33 1.84 -15.60
N PHE A 75 -1.46 2.76 -15.22
CA PHE A 75 -0.41 2.54 -14.23
C PHE A 75 -0.53 3.61 -13.15
N TRP A 76 -0.72 3.15 -11.93
CA TRP A 76 -0.86 3.98 -10.75
C TRP A 76 0.38 3.82 -9.88
N ARG A 77 0.81 4.93 -9.27
CA ARG A 77 1.80 4.94 -8.20
C ARG A 77 1.09 5.36 -6.93
N CYS A 78 1.20 4.56 -5.89
CA CYS A 78 0.55 4.81 -4.62
C CYS A 78 1.54 4.90 -3.48
N ILE A 79 1.20 5.70 -2.47
CA ILE A 79 1.96 5.87 -1.23
C ILE A 79 1.09 5.59 0.00
N ARG A 80 1.71 5.14 1.10
CA ARG A 80 1.08 5.01 2.42
C ARG A 80 2.11 5.14 3.54
#